data_AF-A0A7W8BTN4-F1
#
_entry.id   AF-A0A7W8BTN4-F1
#
_cell.length_a   1.000
_cell.length_b   1.000
_cell.length_c   1.000
_cell.angle_alpha   90.00
_cell.angle_beta   90.00
_cell.angle_gamma   90.00
#
_symmetry.space_group_name_H-M   'P 1'
#
loop_
_entity.id
_entity.type
_entity.pdbx_description
1 polymer ?
#
loop_
_entity_poly.entity_id
_entity_poly.type
_entity_poly.pdbx_seq_one_letter_code
_entity_poly.pdbx_strand_id
1 'polypeptide(L)'
;MRTNKKKAALIGAALAPVVAVCLPASSASAHGYISDPPSRQAQCAAGTVSCGDIAYEPQSVEGPKGLTSCSGGNSRFAELDDDSKGWAVTPVSKSTTFSWKLTARHSTTTWEYYAGGQRIALFDDGGAQPGEVVNHQVDFGGLTGQQKVLAVWNVADTDNAFYACIDVNVGG
;
A
#
# COMPACT_ATOMS: atom_id res chain seq x y z
N MET A 1 64.42 29.59 -49.64
CA MET A 1 63.40 28.65 -50.16
C MET A 1 63.31 27.46 -49.21
N ARG A 2 62.30 27.43 -48.32
CA ARG A 2 61.67 26.24 -47.70
C ARG A 2 60.61 26.70 -46.69
N THR A 3 59.41 26.18 -46.90
CA THR A 3 58.11 26.63 -46.39
C THR A 3 57.74 25.94 -45.05
N ASN A 4 56.66 26.45 -44.42
CA ASN A 4 55.67 25.75 -43.58
C ASN A 4 55.87 25.84 -42.05
N LYS A 5 54.85 26.01 -41.19
CA LYS A 5 53.38 26.09 -41.30
C LYS A 5 52.88 26.70 -39.99
N LYS A 6 51.81 27.51 -40.05
CA LYS A 6 51.07 28.05 -38.89
C LYS A 6 50.41 26.90 -38.12
N LYS A 7 50.43 26.95 -36.77
CA LYS A 7 49.54 26.14 -35.92
C LYS A 7 48.80 27.07 -34.98
N ALA A 8 47.50 27.25 -35.25
CA ALA A 8 46.55 27.88 -34.35
C ALA A 8 46.25 26.90 -33.20
N ALA A 9 46.32 27.38 -31.96
CA ALA A 9 45.87 26.63 -30.79
C ALA A 9 44.37 26.87 -30.61
N LEU A 10 43.57 25.81 -30.73
CA LEU A 10 42.14 25.81 -30.43
C LEU A 10 41.95 25.66 -28.92
N ILE A 11 41.25 26.63 -28.33
CA ILE A 11 40.68 26.56 -26.99
C ILE A 11 39.49 25.59 -27.06
N GLY A 12 39.51 24.52 -26.28
CA GLY A 12 38.40 23.58 -26.18
C GLY A 12 38.08 23.28 -24.72
N ALA A 13 37.15 24.05 -24.14
CA ALA A 13 36.51 23.71 -22.87
C ALA A 13 35.46 22.62 -23.14
N ALA A 14 35.75 21.38 -22.78
CA ALA A 14 34.78 20.29 -22.83
C ALA A 14 33.95 20.29 -21.53
N LEU A 15 32.75 20.89 -21.58
CA LEU A 15 31.69 20.63 -20.60
C LEU A 15 31.01 19.32 -20.99
N ALA A 16 31.27 18.24 -20.25
CA ALA A 16 30.53 16.99 -20.43
C ALA A 16 29.09 17.18 -19.89
N PRO A 17 28.04 16.79 -20.63
CA PRO A 17 26.69 16.77 -20.09
C PRO A 17 26.58 15.55 -19.15
N VAL A 18 26.36 15.80 -17.86
CA VAL A 18 25.89 14.77 -16.93
C VAL A 18 24.44 14.48 -17.30
N VAL A 19 24.23 13.47 -18.13
CA VAL A 19 22.90 12.90 -18.38
C VAL A 19 22.56 12.06 -17.16
N ALA A 20 21.77 12.62 -16.24
CA ALA A 20 21.15 11.85 -15.18
C ALA A 20 20.08 10.96 -15.80
N VAL A 21 20.40 9.69 -16.01
CA VAL A 21 19.43 8.68 -16.44
C VAL A 21 18.53 8.39 -15.24
N CYS A 22 17.36 9.01 -15.18
CA CYS A 22 16.31 8.59 -14.26
C CYS A 22 15.78 7.23 -14.75
N LEU A 23 16.30 6.14 -14.17
CA LEU A 23 15.71 4.82 -14.34
C LEU A 23 14.31 4.84 -13.70
N PRO A 24 13.29 4.24 -14.35
CA PRO A 24 11.99 4.06 -13.71
C PRO A 24 12.15 3.20 -12.45
N ALA A 25 11.50 3.59 -11.35
CA ALA A 25 11.48 2.80 -10.12
C ALA A 25 10.94 1.39 -10.44
N SER A 26 11.65 0.36 -10.00
CA SER A 26 11.20 -1.03 -10.10
C SER A 26 9.86 -1.16 -9.37
N SER A 27 8.79 -1.53 -10.07
CA SER A 27 7.56 -1.97 -9.41
C SER A 27 7.86 -3.30 -8.72
N ALA A 28 8.24 -3.29 -7.43
CA ALA A 28 8.27 -4.52 -6.66
C ALA A 28 6.83 -4.88 -6.31
N SER A 29 6.37 -6.01 -6.85
CA SER A 29 5.00 -6.46 -6.69
C SER A 29 4.84 -7.15 -5.34
N ALA A 30 4.61 -6.36 -4.30
CA ALA A 30 4.10 -6.84 -3.03
C ALA A 30 2.67 -7.34 -3.18
N HIS A 31 2.27 -8.24 -2.30
CA HIS A 31 0.93 -8.78 -2.37
C HIS A 31 0.49 -9.27 -0.99
N GLY A 32 -0.62 -8.73 -0.52
CA GLY A 32 -1.22 -9.12 0.74
C GLY A 32 -2.54 -8.41 0.99
N TYR A 33 -3.33 -8.98 1.89
CA TYR A 33 -4.62 -8.44 2.30
C TYR A 33 -4.92 -8.83 3.75
N ILE A 34 -5.82 -8.10 4.41
CA ILE A 34 -6.30 -8.50 5.74
C ILE A 34 -7.37 -9.58 5.57
N SER A 35 -7.06 -10.77 6.07
CA SER A 35 -7.96 -11.92 6.05
C SER A 35 -8.91 -11.97 7.24
N ASP A 36 -8.53 -11.37 8.38
CA ASP A 36 -9.35 -11.36 9.60
C ASP A 36 -9.12 -10.09 10.45
N PRO A 37 -10.18 -9.35 10.85
CA PRO A 37 -11.53 -9.41 10.29
C PRO A 37 -11.51 -9.21 8.76
N PRO A 38 -12.43 -9.83 8.00
CA PRO A 38 -12.34 -9.86 6.56
C PRO A 38 -12.44 -8.45 5.96
N SER A 39 -11.37 -8.01 5.30
CA SER A 39 -11.36 -6.80 4.49
C SER A 39 -12.35 -6.87 3.32
N ARG A 40 -12.70 -5.73 2.73
CA ARG A 40 -13.59 -5.65 1.57
C ARG A 40 -13.14 -6.58 0.43
N GLN A 41 -11.86 -6.55 0.07
CA GLN A 41 -11.31 -7.48 -0.93
C GLN A 41 -11.37 -8.95 -0.49
N ALA A 42 -11.23 -9.26 0.80
CA ALA A 42 -11.41 -10.63 1.31
C ALA A 42 -12.87 -11.08 1.21
N GLN A 43 -13.84 -10.19 1.47
CA GLN A 43 -15.27 -10.45 1.30
C GLN A 43 -15.61 -10.71 -0.18
N CYS A 44 -15.01 -9.94 -1.09
CA CYS A 44 -15.10 -10.17 -2.53
C CYS A 44 -14.59 -11.57 -2.91
N ALA A 45 -13.39 -11.93 -2.46
CA ALA A 45 -12.79 -13.22 -2.76
C ALA A 45 -13.55 -14.41 -2.15
N ALA A 46 -14.20 -14.20 -1.00
CA ALA A 46 -15.07 -15.19 -0.37
C ALA A 46 -16.47 -15.27 -0.99
N GLY A 47 -16.83 -14.38 -1.93
CA GLY A 47 -18.16 -14.29 -2.52
C GLY A 47 -19.24 -13.78 -1.56
N THR A 48 -18.87 -13.17 -0.43
CA THR A 48 -19.80 -12.54 0.51
C THR A 48 -20.40 -11.26 -0.07
N VAL A 49 -19.59 -10.52 -0.84
CA VAL A 49 -20.01 -9.35 -1.60
C VAL A 49 -19.66 -9.59 -3.06
N SER A 50 -20.58 -9.25 -3.97
CA SER A 50 -20.34 -9.39 -5.41
C SER A 50 -19.40 -8.28 -5.91
N CYS A 51 -18.27 -8.71 -6.47
CA CYS A 51 -17.20 -7.85 -6.94
C CYS A 51 -16.72 -8.32 -8.33
N GLY A 52 -15.96 -7.47 -9.01
CA GLY A 52 -15.29 -7.78 -10.27
C GLY A 52 -13.95 -8.48 -10.06
N ASP A 53 -12.92 -8.02 -10.79
CA ASP A 53 -11.58 -8.63 -10.82
C ASP A 53 -10.98 -8.89 -9.44
N ILE A 54 -11.22 -7.99 -8.46
CA ILE A 54 -10.61 -8.09 -7.13
C ILE A 54 -11.00 -9.37 -6.38
N ALA A 55 -12.10 -10.02 -6.75
CA ALA A 55 -12.49 -11.30 -6.18
C ALA A 55 -11.46 -12.43 -6.48
N TYR A 56 -10.68 -12.30 -7.55
CA TYR A 56 -9.67 -13.29 -7.96
C TYR A 56 -8.27 -12.96 -7.47
N GLU A 57 -8.03 -11.72 -7.04
CA GLU A 57 -6.71 -11.23 -6.65
C GLU A 57 -6.77 -10.27 -5.44
N PRO A 58 -7.37 -10.67 -4.30
CA PRO A 58 -7.55 -9.78 -3.14
C PRO A 58 -6.23 -9.21 -2.62
N GLN A 59 -5.12 -9.90 -2.85
CA GLN A 59 -3.78 -9.48 -2.46
C GLN A 59 -3.21 -8.29 -3.25
N SER A 60 -3.89 -7.81 -4.30
CA SER A 60 -3.31 -6.92 -5.32
C SER A 60 -3.72 -5.45 -5.21
N VAL A 61 -4.32 -5.00 -4.11
CA VAL A 61 -4.75 -3.59 -3.95
C VAL A 61 -3.56 -2.67 -3.66
N GLU A 62 -2.74 -2.46 -4.69
CA GLU A 62 -1.52 -1.65 -4.68
C GLU A 62 -1.77 -0.26 -5.26
N GLY A 63 -1.15 0.75 -4.64
CA GLY A 63 -1.12 2.12 -5.16
C GLY A 63 0.02 2.95 -4.55
N PRO A 64 0.21 4.21 -5.01
CA PRO A 64 1.21 5.12 -4.44
C PRO A 64 0.98 5.36 -2.94
N LYS A 65 2.06 5.44 -2.17
CA LYS A 65 2.00 5.77 -0.73
C LYS A 65 1.26 7.09 -0.46
N GLY A 66 0.64 7.18 0.72
CA GLY A 66 0.00 8.40 1.22
C GLY A 66 -1.46 8.60 0.80
N LEU A 67 -2.03 7.67 0.02
CA LEU A 67 -3.46 7.68 -0.31
C LEU A 67 -4.32 7.19 0.87
N THR A 68 -5.60 7.55 0.85
CA THR A 68 -6.57 7.21 1.92
C THR A 68 -7.84 6.55 1.39
N SER A 69 -7.87 6.18 0.10
CA SER A 69 -8.95 5.42 -0.53
C SER A 69 -8.79 3.92 -0.28
N CYS A 70 -9.89 3.18 -0.19
CA CYS A 70 -9.89 1.73 -0.03
C CYS A 70 -9.26 1.02 -1.24
N SER A 71 -9.40 1.58 -2.44
CA SER A 71 -8.79 1.06 -3.67
C SER A 71 -7.31 1.39 -3.83
N GLY A 72 -6.73 2.22 -2.95
CA GLY A 72 -5.37 2.77 -3.18
C GLY A 72 -5.25 3.59 -4.47
N GLY A 73 -6.35 4.17 -4.97
CA GLY A 73 -6.36 4.90 -6.25
C GLY A 73 -6.31 3.99 -7.48
N ASN A 74 -6.36 2.66 -7.30
CA ASN A 74 -6.36 1.71 -8.39
C ASN A 74 -7.76 1.60 -9.01
N SER A 75 -7.94 2.19 -10.20
CA SER A 75 -9.24 2.26 -10.87
C SER A 75 -9.83 0.89 -11.23
N ARG A 76 -9.01 -0.17 -11.34
CA ARG A 76 -9.53 -1.55 -11.55
C ARG A 76 -10.32 -2.05 -10.34
N PHE A 77 -10.02 -1.52 -9.16
CA PHE A 77 -10.60 -1.93 -7.88
C PHE A 77 -11.42 -0.80 -7.23
N ALA A 78 -11.87 0.18 -8.02
CA ALA A 78 -12.64 1.35 -7.54
C ALA A 78 -13.93 0.97 -6.80
N GLU A 79 -14.47 -0.23 -7.04
CA GLU A 79 -15.61 -0.75 -6.29
C GLU A 79 -15.36 -0.92 -4.78
N LEU A 80 -14.10 -1.03 -4.34
CA LEU A 80 -13.76 -1.07 -2.92
C LEU A 80 -14.05 0.27 -2.22
N ASP A 81 -14.14 1.37 -2.97
CA ASP A 81 -14.49 2.70 -2.46
C ASP A 81 -16.00 2.93 -2.39
N ASP A 82 -16.82 2.06 -3.00
CA ASP A 82 -18.27 2.17 -2.99
C ASP A 82 -18.87 1.61 -1.69
N ASP A 83 -19.32 2.51 -0.83
CA ASP A 83 -19.94 2.16 0.46
C ASP A 83 -21.34 1.55 0.35
N SER A 84 -21.96 1.61 -0.83
CA SER A 84 -23.31 1.07 -1.06
C SER A 84 -23.35 -0.41 -1.42
N LYS A 85 -22.18 -1.05 -1.61
CA LYS A 85 -22.02 -2.48 -1.99
C LYS A 85 -22.53 -3.49 -0.95
N GLY A 86 -22.95 -3.05 0.23
CA GLY A 86 -23.48 -3.92 1.27
C GLY A 86 -22.39 -4.73 1.98
N TRP A 87 -21.24 -4.10 2.24
CA TRP A 87 -20.13 -4.72 2.97
C TRP A 87 -20.58 -5.30 4.32
N ALA A 88 -20.18 -6.53 4.59
CA ALA A 88 -20.44 -7.15 5.88
C ALA A 88 -19.64 -6.45 6.97
N VAL A 89 -20.32 -6.05 8.04
CA VAL A 89 -19.73 -5.37 9.19
C VAL A 89 -19.40 -6.40 10.26
N THR A 90 -18.13 -6.53 10.63
CA THR A 90 -17.71 -7.52 11.63
C THR A 90 -17.79 -6.94 13.05
N PRO A 91 -18.52 -7.57 14.00
CA PRO A 91 -18.47 -7.16 15.40
C PRO A 91 -17.07 -7.39 15.97
N VAL A 92 -16.51 -6.38 16.62
CA VAL A 92 -15.16 -6.45 17.18
C VAL A 92 -15.12 -5.85 18.59
N SER A 93 -14.14 -6.26 19.38
CA SER A 93 -13.92 -5.67 20.70
C SER A 93 -13.16 -4.33 20.58
N LYS A 94 -13.07 -3.57 21.68
CA LYS A 94 -12.28 -2.34 21.76
C LYS A 94 -10.82 -2.53 21.33
N SER A 95 -10.24 -3.70 21.60
CA SER A 95 -8.92 -4.09 21.14
C SER A 95 -9.05 -5.35 20.28
N THR A 96 -8.64 -5.25 19.02
CA THR A 96 -8.87 -6.30 18.02
C THR A 96 -7.62 -6.57 17.22
N THR A 97 -7.37 -7.85 16.95
CA THR A 97 -6.25 -8.27 16.11
C THR A 97 -6.65 -8.20 14.64
N PHE A 98 -5.85 -7.50 13.83
CA PHE A 98 -5.91 -7.53 12.38
C PHE A 98 -4.83 -8.46 11.84
N SER A 99 -5.24 -9.46 11.06
CA SER A 99 -4.39 -10.50 10.51
C SER A 99 -4.22 -10.31 9.01
N TRP A 100 -3.02 -9.93 8.59
CA TRP A 100 -2.62 -9.91 7.18
C TRP A 100 -2.17 -11.29 6.73
N LYS A 101 -2.54 -11.63 5.49
CA LYS A 101 -1.98 -12.76 4.74
C LYS A 101 -1.20 -12.23 3.54
N LEU A 102 0.10 -12.51 3.50
CA LEU A 102 1.01 -12.01 2.47
C LEU A 102 1.38 -13.14 1.50
N THR A 103 1.02 -13.00 0.23
CA THR A 103 1.39 -13.98 -0.81
C THR A 103 2.75 -13.67 -1.43
N ALA A 104 3.20 -12.42 -1.34
CA ALA A 104 4.56 -12.00 -1.67
C ALA A 104 5.07 -11.08 -0.56
N ARG A 105 6.10 -11.52 0.18
CA ARG A 105 6.66 -10.80 1.33
C ARG A 105 7.75 -9.85 0.87
N HIS A 106 7.60 -8.56 1.15
CA HIS A 106 8.59 -7.54 0.80
C HIS A 106 9.14 -6.85 2.05
N SER A 107 10.28 -6.20 1.91
CA SER A 107 10.81 -5.32 2.96
C SER A 107 9.74 -4.28 3.31
N THR A 108 9.43 -4.11 4.59
CA THR A 108 8.33 -3.26 5.05
C THR A 108 8.87 -2.10 5.88
N THR A 109 8.40 -0.89 5.60
CA THR A 109 8.60 0.25 6.50
C THR A 109 7.59 0.19 7.63
N THR A 110 6.32 0.48 7.33
CA THR A 110 5.29 0.63 8.36
C THR A 110 3.98 -0.03 7.97
N TRP A 111 3.21 -0.36 9.01
CA TRP A 111 1.81 -0.73 8.94
C TRP A 111 1.01 0.32 9.69
N GLU A 112 0.08 0.97 9.03
CA GLU A 112 -0.72 2.04 9.60
C GLU A 112 -2.20 1.67 9.60
N TYR A 113 -2.90 2.03 10.67
CA TYR A 113 -4.33 1.79 10.80
C TYR A 113 -5.03 3.11 11.10
N TYR A 114 -6.09 3.40 10.36
CA TYR A 114 -6.89 4.61 10.49
C TYR A 114 -8.35 4.26 10.71
N ALA A 115 -9.02 4.98 11.62
CA ALA A 115 -10.47 4.91 11.81
C ALA A 115 -10.96 6.24 12.40
N GLY A 116 -12.22 6.60 12.18
CA GLY A 116 -12.78 7.85 12.70
C GLY A 116 -12.00 9.12 12.28
N GLY A 117 -11.35 9.09 11.12
CA GLY A 117 -10.56 10.23 10.59
C GLY A 117 -9.18 10.43 11.21
N GLN A 118 -8.67 9.49 12.03
CA GLN A 118 -7.35 9.59 12.65
C GLN A 118 -6.58 8.26 12.57
N ARG A 119 -5.25 8.31 12.74
CA ARG A 119 -4.43 7.11 12.88
C ARG A 119 -4.61 6.53 14.27
N ILE A 120 -5.03 5.27 14.35
CA ILE A 120 -5.28 4.54 15.59
C ILE A 120 -4.14 3.58 15.96
N ALA A 121 -3.32 3.17 14.99
CA ALA A 121 -2.10 2.40 15.27
C ALA A 121 -1.02 2.59 14.18
N LEU A 122 0.23 2.36 14.58
CA LEU A 122 1.43 2.35 13.74
C LEU A 122 2.35 1.23 14.23
N PHE A 123 2.79 0.36 13.32
CA PHE A 123 3.81 -0.64 13.56
C PHE A 123 4.96 -0.38 12.58
N ASP A 124 6.19 -0.33 13.07
CA ASP A 124 7.38 -0.03 12.27
C ASP A 124 8.30 -1.26 12.23
N ASP A 125 8.47 -1.81 11.03
CA ASP A 125 9.32 -2.97 10.75
C ASP A 125 10.75 -2.53 10.37
N GLY A 126 11.01 -1.22 10.19
CA GLY A 126 12.35 -0.68 9.94
C GLY A 126 13.03 -1.22 8.68
N GLY A 127 12.26 -1.72 7.70
CA GLY A 127 12.77 -2.38 6.49
C GLY A 127 12.95 -3.90 6.64
N ALA A 128 12.53 -4.52 7.74
CA ALA A 128 12.54 -5.98 7.86
C ALA A 128 11.55 -6.62 6.87
N GLN A 129 11.88 -7.83 6.42
CA GLN A 129 10.91 -8.65 5.69
C GLN A 129 9.99 -9.34 6.71
N PRO A 130 8.65 -9.18 6.63
CA PRO A 130 7.71 -9.76 7.58
C PRO A 130 7.54 -11.27 7.35
N GLY A 131 6.84 -11.93 8.28
CA GLY A 131 6.33 -13.28 8.08
C GLY A 131 5.24 -13.36 6.99
N GLU A 132 4.79 -14.57 6.66
CA GLU A 132 3.65 -14.75 5.73
C GLU A 132 2.33 -14.27 6.36
N VAL A 133 2.22 -14.39 7.68
CA VAL A 133 1.11 -13.88 8.48
C VAL A 133 1.64 -12.80 9.40
N VAL A 134 0.98 -11.65 9.41
CA VAL A 134 1.29 -10.53 10.29
C VAL A 134 0.07 -10.19 11.11
N ASN A 135 0.21 -10.22 12.44
CA ASN A 135 -0.88 -9.97 13.38
C ASN A 135 -0.60 -8.69 14.15
N HIS A 136 -1.52 -7.74 14.07
CA HIS A 136 -1.43 -6.47 14.78
C HIS A 136 -2.62 -6.30 15.71
N GLN A 137 -2.36 -6.16 17.00
CA GLN A 137 -3.39 -5.80 17.97
C GLN A 137 -3.59 -4.28 17.96
N VAL A 138 -4.79 -3.85 17.56
CA VAL A 138 -5.15 -2.44 17.41
C VAL A 138 -6.22 -2.06 18.43
N ASP A 139 -5.96 -1.01 19.20
CA ASP A 139 -6.92 -0.42 20.14
C ASP A 139 -7.66 0.74 19.46
N PHE A 140 -8.99 0.67 19.46
CA PHE A 140 -9.86 1.72 18.92
C PHE A 140 -9.98 2.94 19.84
N GLY A 141 -9.42 2.88 21.04
CA GLY A 141 -9.47 3.93 22.04
C GLY A 141 -10.92 4.32 22.37
N GLY A 142 -11.28 5.58 22.11
CA GLY A 142 -12.62 6.09 22.34
C GLY A 142 -13.69 5.62 21.34
N LEU A 143 -13.30 5.15 20.14
CA LEU A 143 -14.23 4.85 19.05
C LEU A 143 -15.15 3.66 19.39
N THR A 144 -16.42 3.77 19.01
CA THR A 144 -17.47 2.76 19.22
C THR A 144 -18.42 2.72 18.02
N GLY A 145 -19.24 1.67 17.92
CA GLY A 145 -20.23 1.54 16.84
C GLY A 145 -19.57 1.22 15.50
N GLN A 146 -20.31 1.45 14.42
CA GLN A 146 -19.82 1.17 13.06
C GLN A 146 -18.65 2.08 12.71
N GLN A 147 -17.54 1.49 12.30
CA GLN A 147 -16.33 2.17 11.86
C GLN A 147 -15.84 1.52 10.55
N LYS A 148 -15.31 2.36 9.66
CA LYS A 148 -14.48 1.89 8.56
C LYS A 148 -13.02 2.06 8.94
N VAL A 149 -12.29 0.94 8.98
CA VAL A 149 -10.85 0.93 9.19
C VAL A 149 -10.17 0.95 7.83
N LEU A 150 -9.21 1.84 7.64
CA LEU A 150 -8.24 1.75 6.55
C LEU A 150 -6.92 1.25 7.13
N ALA A 151 -6.46 0.11 6.63
CA ALA A 151 -5.13 -0.41 6.91
C ALA A 151 -4.22 -0.20 5.71
N VAL A 152 -3.00 0.28 5.96
CA VAL A 152 -2.00 0.61 4.94
C VAL A 152 -0.71 -0.12 5.25
N TRP A 153 -0.21 -0.89 4.29
CA TRP A 153 1.10 -1.54 4.35
C TRP A 153 2.08 -0.79 3.44
N ASN A 154 3.04 -0.08 4.03
CA ASN A 154 4.06 0.68 3.31
C ASN A 154 5.30 -0.17 3.02
N VAL A 155 5.49 -0.55 1.76
CA VAL A 155 6.67 -1.30 1.29
C VAL A 155 7.92 -0.42 1.40
N ALA A 156 9.06 -0.96 1.80
CA ALA A 156 10.26 -0.17 2.08
C ALA A 156 11.05 0.22 0.83
N ASP A 157 11.10 -0.67 -0.17
CA ASP A 157 11.97 -0.57 -1.34
C ASP A 157 11.23 -0.11 -2.61
N THR A 158 9.98 0.35 -2.49
CA THR A 158 9.19 0.96 -3.57
C THR A 158 8.49 2.24 -3.09
N ASP A 159 7.86 2.97 -4.02
CA ASP A 159 6.99 4.11 -3.70
C ASP A 159 5.53 3.70 -3.44
N ASN A 160 5.24 2.40 -3.39
CA ASN A 160 3.89 1.86 -3.29
C ASN A 160 3.54 1.38 -1.86
N ALA A 161 2.23 1.26 -1.63
CA ALA A 161 1.62 0.67 -0.45
C ALA A 161 0.42 -0.21 -0.84
N PHE A 162 0.02 -1.07 0.09
CA PHE A 162 -1.17 -1.91 -0.04
C PHE A 162 -2.27 -1.40 0.88
N TYR A 163 -3.49 -1.37 0.34
CA TYR A 163 -4.63 -0.75 0.98
C TYR A 163 -5.73 -1.78 1.27
N ALA A 164 -6.22 -1.81 2.50
CA ALA A 164 -7.32 -2.68 2.90
C ALA A 164 -8.33 -1.92 3.75
N CYS A 165 -9.57 -1.87 3.31
CA CYS A 165 -10.68 -1.37 4.12
C CYS A 165 -11.39 -2.53 4.83
N ILE A 166 -11.76 -2.31 6.08
CA ILE A 166 -12.46 -3.28 6.92
C ILE A 166 -13.60 -2.55 7.61
N ASP A 167 -14.83 -3.03 7.40
CA ASP A 167 -16.02 -2.52 8.05
C ASP A 167 -16.27 -3.30 9.35
N VAL A 168 -16.25 -2.60 10.48
CA VAL A 168 -16.36 -3.20 11.82
C VAL A 168 -17.41 -2.50 12.68
N ASN A 169 -17.96 -3.22 13.66
CA ASN A 169 -18.80 -2.64 14.71
C ASN A 169 -18.10 -2.79 16.07
N VAL A 170 -17.53 -1.70 16.58
CA VAL A 170 -16.67 -1.71 17.77
C VAL A 170 -17.53 -1.68 19.03
N GLY A 171 -17.42 -2.74 19.84
CA GLY A 171 -18.09 -2.86 21.14
C GLY A 171 -19.43 -3.59 21.12
N GLY A 172 -19.86 -4.12 19.97
CA GLY A 172 -21.11 -4.89 19.85
C GLY A 172 -22.05 -4.33 18.80
#